data_AF-A0A2V6JLJ4-F1
#
_entry.id   AF-A0A2V6JLJ4-F1
#
_cell.length_a   1.000
_cell.length_b   1.000
_cell.length_c   1.000
_cell.angle_alpha   90.00
_cell.angle_beta   90.00
_cell.angle_gamma   90.00
#
_symmetry.space_group_name_H-M   'P 1'
#
loop_
_entity.id
_entity.type
_entity.pdbx_description
1 polymer ?
#
loop_
_entity_poly.entity_id
_entity_poly.type
_entity_poly.pdbx_seq_one_letter_code
_entity_poly.pdbx_strand_id
1 'polypeptide(L)'
;MDKPLRILGIVNLPWDPRLGAARVWCELSEQWTKAGHKIDKFCLSDAFPKPTRSRALSAWRQAVFPYRAARYVRRNAEKFDIIDCLIGTLPFSKKSLRFDGLLVGRSIGLYLAYDEFIRFSRWQWPDQPHG
;
A
#
# COMPACT_ATOMS: atom_id res chain seq x y z
N MET A 1 -24.36 -13.27 13.77
CA MET A 1 -22.99 -12.82 13.48
C MET A 1 -23.01 -12.16 12.12
N ASP A 2 -22.48 -10.95 12.01
CA ASP A 2 -22.40 -10.26 10.73
C ASP A 2 -21.47 -11.02 9.77
N LYS A 3 -21.80 -10.97 8.47
CA LYS A 3 -21.06 -11.68 7.43
C LYS A 3 -19.59 -11.19 7.38
N PRO A 4 -18.60 -12.10 7.35
CA PRO A 4 -17.20 -11.73 7.16
C PRO A 4 -16.99 -10.85 5.93
N LEU A 5 -16.41 -9.67 6.14
CA LEU A 5 -16.02 -8.75 5.07
C LEU A 5 -14.72 -9.22 4.42
N ARG A 6 -14.59 -8.97 3.11
CA ARG A 6 -13.39 -9.24 2.32
C ARG A 6 -12.69 -7.91 2.04
N ILE A 7 -11.54 -7.69 2.67
CA ILE A 7 -10.84 -6.41 2.64
C ILE A 7 -9.53 -6.56 1.87
N LEU A 8 -9.27 -5.65 0.95
CA LEU A 8 -8.00 -5.54 0.24
C LEU A 8 -7.20 -4.35 0.78
N GLY A 9 -6.03 -4.63 1.38
CA GLY A 9 -5.05 -3.61 1.75
C GLY A 9 -4.16 -3.21 0.56
N ILE A 10 -4.01 -1.92 0.26
CA ILE A 10 -3.13 -1.43 -0.82
C ILE A 10 -2.12 -0.41 -0.29
N VAL A 11 -0.84 -0.71 -0.44
CA VAL A 11 0.26 0.18 -0.03
C VAL A 11 1.39 0.17 -1.06
N ASN A 12 1.97 1.33 -1.37
CA ASN A 12 3.16 1.44 -2.25
C ASN A 12 4.48 1.22 -1.49
N LEU A 13 4.43 0.47 -0.39
CA LEU A 13 5.57 0.13 0.46
C LEU A 13 5.80 -1.39 0.44
N PRO A 14 7.02 -1.86 0.71
CA PRO A 14 7.26 -3.28 0.98
C PRO A 14 6.39 -3.76 2.15
N TRP A 15 5.82 -4.95 2.04
CA TRP A 15 5.00 -5.54 3.11
C TRP A 15 5.90 -6.18 4.17
N ASP A 16 6.51 -5.34 5.00
CA ASP A 16 7.49 -5.74 6.01
C ASP A 16 7.15 -5.07 7.35
N PRO A 17 6.83 -5.84 8.41
CA PRO A 17 6.47 -5.29 9.71
C PRO A 17 7.60 -4.53 10.40
N ARG A 18 8.85 -4.62 9.90
CA ARG A 18 9.99 -3.85 10.39
C ARG A 18 9.96 -2.39 9.90
N LEU A 19 9.17 -2.08 8.88
CA LEU A 19 9.04 -0.72 8.33
C LEU A 19 7.86 -0.01 8.99
N GLY A 20 8.10 1.13 9.64
CA GLY A 20 7.08 1.79 10.48
C GLY A 20 5.75 2.07 9.75
N ALA A 21 5.81 2.58 8.52
CA ALA A 21 4.64 2.86 7.71
C ALA A 21 3.88 1.58 7.28
N ALA A 22 4.60 0.54 6.83
CA ALA A 22 3.97 -0.73 6.42
C ALA A 22 3.43 -1.53 7.62
N ARG A 23 4.09 -1.40 8.79
CA ARG A 23 3.70 -2.07 10.03
C ARG A 23 2.26 -1.77 10.44
N VAL A 24 1.79 -0.54 10.22
CA VAL A 24 0.39 -0.17 10.48
C VAL A 24 -0.58 -1.06 9.70
N TRP A 25 -0.31 -1.33 8.43
CA TRP A 25 -1.18 -2.23 7.64
C TRP A 25 -1.02 -3.68 8.05
N CYS A 26 0.20 -4.13 8.38
CA CYS A 26 0.41 -5.49 8.89
C CYS A 26 -0.42 -5.73 10.16
N GLU A 27 -0.33 -4.83 11.14
CA GLU A 27 -1.06 -4.95 12.41
C GLU A 27 -2.58 -4.82 12.19
N LEU A 28 -3.04 -3.87 11.36
CA LEU A 28 -4.47 -3.78 11.02
C LEU A 28 -4.99 -5.06 10.36
N SER A 29 -4.21 -5.66 9.45
CA SER A 29 -4.58 -6.91 8.78
C SER A 29 -4.74 -8.05 9.76
N GLU A 30 -3.86 -8.13 10.76
CA GLU A 30 -3.96 -9.11 11.85
C GLU A 30 -5.20 -8.87 12.72
N GLN A 31 -5.49 -7.63 13.09
CA GLN A 31 -6.66 -7.31 13.92
C GLN A 31 -7.97 -7.62 13.20
N TRP A 32 -8.08 -7.28 11.92
CA TRP A 32 -9.28 -7.62 11.15
C TRP A 32 -9.44 -9.12 10.94
N THR A 33 -8.33 -9.85 10.75
CA THR A 33 -8.36 -11.31 10.67
C THR A 33 -8.85 -11.91 12.00
N LYS A 34 -8.36 -11.42 13.15
CA LYS A 34 -8.83 -11.84 14.48
C LYS A 34 -10.31 -11.52 14.72
N ALA A 35 -10.82 -10.46 14.12
CA ALA A 35 -12.24 -10.11 14.14
C ALA A 35 -13.10 -10.98 13.19
N GLY A 36 -12.51 -11.94 12.48
CA GLY A 36 -13.23 -12.87 11.60
C GLY A 36 -13.42 -12.36 10.17
N HIS A 37 -12.74 -11.30 9.75
CA HIS A 37 -12.74 -10.83 8.36
C HIS A 37 -11.64 -11.52 7.52
N LYS A 38 -11.79 -11.45 6.20
CA LYS A 38 -10.79 -11.98 5.24
C LYS A 38 -9.98 -10.84 4.66
N ILE A 39 -8.67 -10.87 4.84
CA ILE A 39 -7.76 -9.81 4.41
C ILE A 39 -6.81 -10.33 3.33
N ASP A 40 -6.79 -9.64 2.20
CA ASP A 40 -5.75 -9.75 1.17
C ASP A 40 -4.96 -8.43 1.09
N LYS A 41 -3.80 -8.46 0.43
CA LYS A 41 -2.98 -7.26 0.22
C LYS A 41 -2.39 -7.18 -1.18
N PHE A 42 -2.15 -5.95 -1.63
CA PHE A 42 -1.35 -5.63 -2.80
C PHE A 42 -0.33 -4.53 -2.45
N CYS A 43 0.94 -4.92 -2.36
CA CYS A 43 2.02 -4.05 -1.91
C CYS A 43 3.09 -3.80 -2.99
N LEU A 44 4.10 -2.96 -2.68
CA LEU A 44 5.19 -2.66 -3.62
C LEU A 44 5.90 -3.91 -4.13
N SER A 45 6.14 -4.89 -3.26
CA SER A 45 6.81 -6.14 -3.59
C SER A 45 5.94 -7.07 -4.46
N ASP A 46 4.61 -6.98 -4.37
CA ASP A 46 3.70 -7.69 -5.28
C ASP A 46 3.71 -7.06 -6.67
N ALA A 47 3.75 -5.71 -6.70
CA ALA A 47 3.85 -4.96 -7.94
C ALA A 47 5.22 -5.15 -8.60
N PHE A 48 6.32 -5.23 -7.84
CA PHE A 48 7.69 -5.32 -8.35
C PHE A 48 8.52 -6.33 -7.54
N PRO A 49 8.47 -7.64 -7.88
CA PRO A 49 9.05 -8.71 -7.05
C PRO A 49 10.57 -8.69 -6.90
N LYS A 50 11.29 -8.08 -7.84
CA LYS A 50 12.76 -7.99 -7.79
C LYS A 50 13.18 -6.76 -7.01
N PRO A 51 13.96 -6.86 -5.92
CA PRO A 51 14.45 -5.68 -5.20
C PRO A 51 15.37 -4.82 -6.06
N THR A 52 15.54 -3.54 -5.71
CA THR A 52 16.49 -2.65 -6.37
C THR A 52 17.24 -1.75 -5.40
N ARG A 53 18.47 -1.38 -5.78
CA ARG A 53 19.26 -0.33 -5.12
C ARG A 53 19.29 0.96 -5.94
N SER A 54 18.76 0.95 -7.17
CA SER A 54 18.75 2.12 -8.05
C SER A 54 17.66 3.11 -7.64
N ARG A 55 18.07 4.35 -7.35
CA ARG A 55 17.17 5.45 -7.02
C ARG A 55 16.21 5.77 -8.16
N ALA A 56 16.72 5.84 -9.39
CA ALA A 56 15.91 6.11 -10.57
C ALA A 56 14.85 5.03 -10.78
N LEU A 57 15.24 3.75 -10.64
CA LEU A 57 14.30 2.65 -10.77
C LEU A 57 13.25 2.65 -9.64
N SER A 58 13.66 2.95 -8.41
CA SER A 58 12.75 3.05 -7.26
C SER A 58 11.73 4.17 -7.45
N ALA A 59 12.15 5.37 -7.88
CA ALA A 59 11.26 6.48 -8.17
C ALA A 59 10.27 6.14 -9.30
N TRP A 60 10.75 5.49 -10.37
CA TRP A 60 9.90 5.01 -11.45
C TRP A 60 8.87 3.99 -10.97
N ARG A 61 9.26 3.04 -10.10
CA ARG A 61 8.33 2.07 -9.51
C ARG A 61 7.23 2.76 -8.72
N GLN A 62 7.57 3.77 -7.93
CA GLN A 62 6.60 4.55 -7.17
C GLN A 62 5.61 5.28 -8.09
N ALA A 63 6.09 5.89 -9.17
CA ALA A 63 5.23 6.55 -10.16
C ALA A 63 4.31 5.56 -10.90
N VAL A 64 4.79 4.34 -11.18
CA VAL A 64 4.04 3.32 -11.92
C VAL A 64 3.12 2.47 -11.02
N PHE A 65 3.39 2.42 -9.72
CA PHE A 65 2.64 1.61 -8.76
C PHE A 65 1.11 1.80 -8.84
N PRO A 66 0.58 3.04 -8.88
CA PRO A 66 -0.87 3.24 -8.91
C PRO A 66 -1.55 2.56 -10.11
N TYR A 67 -0.91 2.55 -11.28
CA TYR A 67 -1.45 1.87 -12.46
C TYR A 67 -1.47 0.35 -12.29
N ARG A 68 -0.45 -0.23 -11.64
CA ARG A 68 -0.41 -1.67 -11.32
C ARG A 68 -1.48 -2.03 -10.29
N ALA A 69 -1.65 -1.21 -9.25
CA ALA A 69 -2.69 -1.37 -8.24
C ALA A 69 -4.10 -1.28 -8.86
N ALA A 70 -4.37 -0.26 -9.69
CA ALA A 70 -5.64 -0.12 -10.39
C ALA A 70 -5.94 -1.31 -11.31
N ARG A 71 -4.91 -1.83 -12.01
CA ARG A 71 -5.06 -3.06 -12.82
C ARG A 71 -5.38 -4.28 -11.96
N TYR A 72 -4.75 -4.40 -10.79
CA TYR A 72 -5.04 -5.50 -9.86
C TYR A 72 -6.47 -5.42 -9.35
N VAL A 73 -6.93 -4.25 -8.91
CA VAL A 73 -8.30 -4.01 -8.45
C VAL A 73 -9.32 -4.37 -9.53
N ARG A 74 -9.16 -3.86 -10.76
CA ARG A 74 -10.09 -4.14 -11.87
C ARG A 74 -10.25 -5.63 -12.20
N ARG A 75 -9.21 -6.44 -11.93
CA ARG A 75 -9.20 -7.89 -12.19
C ARG A 75 -9.79 -8.72 -11.06
N ASN A 76 -10.05 -8.11 -9.90
CA ASN A 76 -10.45 -8.80 -8.67
C ASN A 76 -11.54 -8.03 -7.92
N ALA A 77 -12.23 -7.08 -8.56
CA ALA A 77 -13.11 -6.12 -7.88
C ALA A 77 -14.24 -6.82 -7.13
N GLU A 78 -14.78 -7.89 -7.72
CA GLU A 78 -15.83 -8.75 -7.18
C GLU A 78 -15.41 -9.57 -5.94
N LYS A 79 -14.10 -9.69 -5.70
CA LYS A 79 -13.55 -10.45 -4.57
C LYS A 79 -13.56 -9.67 -3.26
N PHE A 80 -13.74 -8.35 -3.31
CA PHE A 80 -13.59 -7.49 -2.15
C PHE A 80 -14.85 -6.66 -1.89
N ASP A 81 -15.15 -6.47 -0.61
CA ASP A 81 -16.20 -5.57 -0.13
C ASP A 81 -15.61 -4.20 0.24
N ILE A 82 -14.34 -4.18 0.65
CA ILE A 82 -13.62 -2.98 1.08
C ILE A 82 -12.22 -2.95 0.44
N ILE A 83 -11.80 -1.78 -0.01
CA ILE A 83 -10.39 -1.46 -0.31
C ILE A 83 -9.90 -0.45 0.73
N ASP A 84 -8.88 -0.82 1.49
CA ASP A 84 -8.19 0.06 2.45
C ASP A 84 -6.81 0.42 1.88
N CYS A 85 -6.62 1.66 1.44
CA CYS A 85 -5.43 2.07 0.73
C CYS A 85 -4.74 3.28 1.34
N LEU A 86 -3.41 3.33 1.23
CA LEU A 86 -2.66 4.54 1.50
C LEU A 86 -3.01 5.62 0.45
N ILE A 87 -3.25 6.85 0.88
CA ILE A 87 -3.52 7.99 0.00
C ILE A 87 -2.42 8.10 -1.06
N GLY A 88 -2.83 8.35 -2.31
CA GLY A 88 -1.94 8.42 -3.47
C GLY A 88 -1.65 7.08 -4.14
N THR A 89 -1.97 5.94 -3.52
CA THR A 89 -1.73 4.62 -4.12
C THR A 89 -2.81 4.19 -5.11
N LEU A 90 -4.03 4.75 -4.99
CA LEU A 90 -5.15 4.46 -5.89
C LEU A 90 -5.91 5.76 -6.27
N PRO A 91 -5.27 6.70 -6.99
CA PRO A 91 -5.82 8.02 -7.32
C PRO A 91 -6.80 7.94 -8.51
N PHE A 92 -7.72 6.99 -8.48
CA PHE A 92 -8.66 6.71 -9.57
C PHE A 92 -10.09 6.66 -9.03
N SER A 93 -11.06 7.10 -9.82
CA SER A 93 -12.46 7.01 -9.42
C SER A 93 -12.92 5.55 -9.31
N LYS A 94 -13.84 5.26 -8.39
CA LYS A 94 -14.49 3.95 -8.24
C LYS A 94 -15.03 3.40 -9.57
N LYS A 95 -15.68 4.26 -10.37
CA LYS A 95 -16.18 3.92 -11.72
C LYS A 95 -15.05 3.41 -12.62
N SER A 96 -13.90 4.09 -12.65
CA SER A 96 -12.75 3.67 -13.46
C SER A 96 -12.07 2.39 -12.93
N LEU A 97 -12.22 2.10 -11.64
CA LEU A 97 -11.73 0.88 -10.99
C LEU A 97 -12.69 -0.31 -11.14
N ARG A 98 -13.93 -0.06 -11.58
CA ARG A 98 -15.02 -1.05 -11.62
C ARG A 98 -15.27 -1.66 -10.24
N PHE A 99 -15.20 -0.83 -9.21
CA PHE A 99 -15.33 -1.27 -7.82
C PHE A 99 -16.48 -0.54 -7.14
N ASP A 100 -17.46 -1.31 -6.66
CA ASP A 100 -18.68 -0.78 -6.06
C ASP A 100 -18.65 -0.75 -4.52
N GLY A 101 -17.71 -1.48 -3.90
CA GLY A 101 -17.53 -1.55 -2.44
C GLY A 101 -16.98 -0.27 -1.80
N LEU A 102 -16.67 -0.33 -0.50
CA LEU A 102 -16.15 0.82 0.25
C LEU A 102 -14.66 1.04 -0.07
N LEU A 103 -14.27 2.29 -0.37
CA LEU A 103 -12.86 2.68 -0.54
C LEU A 103 -12.46 3.59 0.61
N VAL A 104 -11.48 3.17 1.40
CA VAL A 104 -10.93 3.91 2.54
C VAL A 104 -9.53 4.39 2.17
N GLY A 105 -9.30 5.70 2.24
CA GLY A 105 -7.99 6.31 2.06
C GLY A 105 -7.37 6.68 3.41
N ARG A 106 -6.21 6.11 3.74
CA ARG A 106 -5.45 6.44 4.95
C ARG A 106 -4.25 7.32 4.63
N SER A 107 -4.01 8.31 5.47
CA SER A 107 -2.76 9.08 5.46
C SER A 107 -1.78 8.47 6.46
N ILE A 108 -0.51 8.34 6.08
CA ILE A 108 0.58 8.05 7.03
C ILE A 108 1.64 9.12 6.89
N GLY A 109 1.60 10.08 7.82
CA GLY A 109 2.54 11.18 7.85
C GLY A 109 2.37 12.17 6.69
N LEU A 110 2.35 13.45 7.02
CA LEU A 110 2.45 14.48 5.99
C LEU A 110 3.91 14.53 5.53
N TYR A 111 4.19 14.24 4.26
CA TYR A 111 5.58 14.24 3.74
C TYR A 111 6.36 15.50 4.12
N LEU A 112 5.70 16.67 4.10
CA LEU A 112 6.27 17.95 4.49
C LEU A 112 6.73 17.98 5.96
N ALA A 113 6.04 17.25 6.85
CA ALA A 113 6.42 17.12 8.25
C ALA A 113 7.65 16.20 8.47
N TYR A 114 8.03 15.41 7.45
CA TYR A 114 9.15 14.46 7.54
C TYR A 114 10.31 14.80 6.60
N ASP A 115 10.24 15.89 5.81
CA ASP A 115 11.27 16.18 4.79
C ASP A 115 12.66 16.33 5.41
N GLU A 116 12.79 17.06 6.52
CA GLU A 116 14.06 17.20 7.25
C GLU A 116 14.60 15.86 7.75
N PHE A 117 13.73 15.04 8.35
CA PHE A 117 14.12 13.71 8.83
C PHE A 117 14.56 12.80 7.68
N ILE A 118 13.85 12.82 6.54
CA ILE A 118 14.20 12.04 5.35
C ILE A 118 15.54 12.49 4.77
N ARG A 119 15.83 13.80 4.75
CA ARG A 119 17.14 14.32 4.33
C ARG A 119 18.25 13.88 5.28
N PHE A 120 18.02 14.01 6.59
CA PHE A 120 18.97 13.58 7.63
C PHE A 120 19.26 12.07 7.55
N SER A 121 18.22 11.23 7.47
CA SER A 121 18.39 9.78 7.46
C SER A 121 19.19 9.30 6.24
N ARG A 122 19.02 9.96 5.09
CA ARG A 122 19.78 9.70 3.87
C ARG A 122 21.26 10.04 4.00
N TRP A 123 21.59 11.08 4.78
CA TRP A 123 22.97 11.44 5.06
C TRP A 123 23.63 10.46 6.03
N GLN A 124 22.93 10.08 7.10
CA GLN A 124 23.43 9.15 8.12
C GLN A 124 23.60 7.72 7.61
N TRP A 125 22.69 7.24 6.77
CA TRP A 125 22.67 5.85 6.30
C TRP A 125 22.52 5.77 4.78
N PRO A 126 23.60 6.03 4.01
CA PRO A 126 23.54 6.11 2.56
C PRO A 126 23.24 4.77 1.86
N ASP A 127 23.55 3.64 2.50
CA ASP A 127 23.45 2.30 1.92
C ASP A 127 22.08 1.62 2.10
N GLN A 128 21.06 2.36 2.56
CA GLN A 128 19.73 1.78 2.76
C GLN A 128 19.09 1.32 1.44
N PRO A 129 18.47 0.13 1.40
CA PRO A 129 17.71 -0.34 0.24
C PRO A 129 16.56 0.61 -0.11
N HIS A 130 16.31 0.80 -1.41
CA HIS A 130 15.26 1.70 -1.90
C HIS A 130 14.13 0.90 -2.58
N GLY A 131 13.16 0.41 -1.80
CA GLY A 131 11.90 -0.15 -2.35
C GLY A 131 12.05 -1.45 -3.14
#